data_AF-A0A5S4EXA0-F1
#
_entry.id   AF-A0A5S4EXA0-F1
#
_cell.length_a   1.000
_cell.length_b   1.000
_cell.length_c   1.000
_cell.angle_alpha   90.00
_cell.angle_beta   90.00
_cell.angle_gamma   90.00
#
_symmetry.space_group_name_H-M   'P 1'
#
loop_
_entity.id
_entity.type
_entity.pdbx_description
1 polymer ?
#
loop_
_entity_poly.entity_id
_entity_poly.type
_entity_poly.pdbx_seq_one_letter_code
_entity_poly.pdbx_strand_id
1 'polypeptide(L)'
;MIGCRFGRRGDNSAEHAQVARMVHRVARLLKTALAPVGLSITHASGAAAGQDVFHFHTHVIPRRPGDGLRPKWSSRRAPRRISRQSRHASGRHCEPRSRACAGVSVFSSWATGCT
;
A
#
# COMPACT_ATOMS: atom_id res chain seq x y z
N MET A 1 25.44 7.69 0.52
CA MET A 1 24.09 7.44 -0.04
C MET A 1 23.78 5.96 0.09
N ILE A 2 22.95 5.56 1.04
CA ILE A 2 22.57 4.15 1.23
C ILE A 2 21.41 3.86 0.27
N GLY A 3 21.70 3.22 -0.85
CA GLY A 3 20.70 2.83 -1.83
C GLY A 3 19.77 1.77 -1.25
N CYS A 4 18.48 2.09 -1.13
CA CYS A 4 17.43 1.11 -0.86
C CYS A 4 17.28 0.19 -2.08
N ARG A 5 18.17 -0.81 -2.20
CA ARG A 5 17.97 -1.92 -3.12
C ARG A 5 16.77 -2.69 -2.59
N PHE A 6 15.62 -2.58 -3.27
CA PHE A 6 14.48 -3.47 -3.06
C PHE A 6 14.94 -4.88 -3.50
N GLY A 7 15.66 -5.56 -2.61
CA GLY A 7 16.22 -6.88 -2.86
C GLY A 7 15.09 -7.88 -3.12
N ARG A 8 15.33 -8.81 -4.05
CA ARG A 8 14.51 -10.00 -4.24
C ARG A 8 14.40 -10.73 -2.89
N ARG A 9 13.21 -10.66 -2.27
CA ARG A 9 12.86 -11.37 -1.04
C ARG A 9 11.85 -12.46 -1.39
N GLY A 10 11.90 -13.58 -0.66
CA GLY A 10 10.92 -14.66 -0.78
C GLY A 10 9.48 -14.15 -0.66
N ASP A 11 8.54 -14.98 -1.11
CA ASP A 11 7.12 -14.66 -1.02
C ASP A 11 6.66 -14.67 0.45
N ASN A 12 6.53 -13.48 1.04
CA ASN A 12 6.04 -13.31 2.41
C ASN A 12 4.50 -13.21 2.49
N SER A 13 3.78 -13.68 1.46
CA SER A 13 2.31 -13.58 1.38
C SER A 13 1.61 -14.25 2.56
N ALA A 14 2.13 -15.38 3.04
CA ALA A 14 1.56 -16.13 4.15
C ALA A 14 1.65 -15.37 5.48
N GLU A 15 2.79 -14.72 5.75
CA GLU A 15 3.04 -13.89 6.93
C GLU A 15 2.16 -12.65 6.91
N HIS A 16 2.04 -11.98 5.75
CA HIS A 16 1.12 -10.85 5.61
C HIS A 16 -0.34 -11.26 5.86
N ALA A 17 -0.75 -12.45 5.40
CA ALA A 17 -2.08 -12.98 5.68
C ALA A 17 -2.30 -13.24 7.18
N GLN A 18 -1.27 -13.72 7.90
CA GLN A 18 -1.34 -13.87 9.36
C GLN A 18 -1.53 -12.52 10.06
N VAL A 19 -0.78 -11.49 9.66
CA VAL A 19 -0.95 -10.14 10.22
C VAL A 19 -2.34 -9.59 9.94
N ALA A 20 -2.88 -9.76 8.72
CA ALA A 20 -4.22 -9.34 8.38
C ALA A 20 -5.30 -10.00 9.27
N ARG A 21 -5.16 -11.31 9.55
CA ARG A 21 -6.05 -11.99 10.51
C ARG A 21 -5.96 -11.40 11.91
N MET A 22 -4.74 -11.08 12.37
CA MET A 22 -4.53 -10.45 13.67
C MET A 22 -5.11 -9.03 13.73
N VAL A 23 -5.03 -8.26 12.66
CA VAL A 23 -5.69 -6.94 12.54
C VAL A 23 -7.18 -7.06 12.76
N HIS A 24 -7.85 -8.04 12.12
CA HIS A 24 -9.28 -8.26 12.33
C HIS A 24 -9.61 -8.62 13.78
N ARG A 25 -8.78 -9.44 14.43
CA ARG A 25 -8.96 -9.81 15.84
C ARG A 25 -8.82 -8.59 16.76
N VAL A 26 -7.74 -7.82 16.61
CA VAL A 26 -7.50 -6.61 17.40
C VAL A 26 -8.58 -5.57 17.16
N ALA A 27 -9.01 -5.37 15.91
CA ALA A 27 -10.11 -4.46 15.58
C ALA A 27 -11.41 -4.82 16.32
N ARG A 28 -11.76 -6.10 16.44
CA ARG A 28 -12.94 -6.55 17.21
C ARG A 28 -12.77 -6.26 18.70
N LEU A 29 -11.60 -6.55 19.26
CA LEU A 29 -11.30 -6.27 20.66
C LEU A 29 -11.37 -4.77 20.97
N LEU A 30 -10.80 -3.92 20.12
CA LEU A 30 -10.87 -2.47 20.26
C LEU A 30 -12.31 -1.95 20.16
N LYS A 31 -13.13 -2.53 19.28
CA LYS A 31 -14.56 -2.19 19.20
C LYS A 31 -15.29 -2.48 20.50
N THR A 32 -15.06 -3.65 21.09
CA THR A 32 -15.70 -4.05 22.35
C THR A 32 -15.17 -3.25 23.54
N ALA A 33 -13.85 -3.05 23.63
CA ALA A 33 -13.23 -2.42 24.79
C ALA A 33 -13.41 -0.89 24.83
N LEU A 34 -13.45 -0.24 23.66
CA LEU A 34 -13.39 1.23 23.58
C LEU A 34 -14.60 1.86 22.89
N ALA A 35 -15.50 1.07 22.29
CA ALA A 35 -16.66 1.55 21.52
C ALA A 35 -16.35 2.78 20.63
N PRO A 36 -15.30 2.75 19.79
CA PRO A 36 -14.96 3.91 18.96
C PRO A 36 -15.99 4.08 17.83
N VAL A 37 -16.15 5.32 17.35
CA VAL A 37 -17.04 5.63 16.21
C VAL A 37 -16.50 5.03 14.91
N GLY A 38 -15.19 4.81 14.82
CA GLY A 38 -14.57 4.14 13.69
C GLY A 38 -13.19 3.58 14.00
N LEU A 39 -12.55 2.98 13.00
CA LEU A 39 -11.18 2.50 13.06
C LEU A 39 -10.42 2.96 11.80
N SER A 40 -9.17 3.36 11.96
CA SER A 40 -8.23 3.55 10.85
C SER A 40 -7.21 2.42 10.87
N ILE A 41 -7.05 1.72 9.74
CA ILE A 41 -6.02 0.69 9.55
C ILE A 41 -5.05 1.21 8.49
N THR A 42 -3.76 1.34 8.82
CA THR A 42 -2.77 1.91 7.89
C THR A 42 -1.43 1.19 7.96
N HIS A 43 -0.84 0.96 6.78
CA HIS A 43 0.54 0.52 6.59
C HIS A 43 1.29 1.52 5.70
N ALA A 44 2.60 1.62 5.86
CA ALA A 44 3.47 2.41 4.99
C ALA A 44 4.67 1.56 4.58
N SER A 45 5.00 1.58 3.27
CA SER A 45 6.16 0.91 2.72
C SER A 45 7.13 1.94 2.15
N GLY A 46 8.28 2.09 2.80
CA GLY A 46 9.34 3.03 2.43
C GLY A 46 9.19 4.43 3.04
N ALA A 47 10.32 5.12 3.15
CA ALA A 47 10.41 6.45 3.78
C ALA A 47 9.45 7.48 3.12
N ALA A 48 9.33 7.47 1.78
CA ALA A 48 8.43 8.37 1.06
C ALA A 48 6.94 8.14 1.38
N ALA A 49 6.57 6.94 1.85
CA ALA A 49 5.22 6.63 2.33
C ALA A 49 5.02 6.95 3.82
N GLY A 50 6.04 7.46 4.50
CA GLY A 50 6.04 7.75 5.94
C GLY A 50 6.38 6.54 6.81
N GLN A 51 7.19 5.59 6.32
CA GLN A 51 7.72 4.50 7.15
C GLN A 51 9.01 4.94 7.84
N ASP A 52 8.98 5.00 9.17
CA ASP A 52 10.16 5.28 9.98
C ASP A 52 10.82 4.00 10.53
N VAL A 53 10.01 2.97 10.83
CA VAL A 53 10.48 1.66 11.31
C VAL A 53 10.40 0.62 10.18
N PHE A 54 11.56 0.15 9.70
CA PHE A 54 11.69 -0.77 8.56
C PHE A 54 11.44 -2.25 8.92
N HIS A 55 10.33 -2.50 9.62
CA HIS A 55 9.71 -3.81 9.80
C HIS A 55 8.26 -3.74 9.32
N PHE A 56 7.70 -4.83 8.80
CA PHE A 56 6.30 -4.83 8.39
C PHE A 56 5.40 -4.69 9.62
N HIS A 57 4.71 -3.56 9.73
CA HIS A 57 3.76 -3.30 10.79
C HIS A 57 2.56 -2.55 10.23
N THR A 58 1.43 -2.66 10.92
CA THR A 58 0.20 -1.96 10.56
C THR A 58 -0.39 -1.35 11.81
N HIS A 59 -0.84 -0.11 11.70
CA HIS A 59 -1.50 0.59 12.79
C HIS A 59 -3.00 0.29 12.75
N VAL A 60 -3.58 -0.02 13.90
CA VAL A 60 -5.04 -0.13 14.09
C VAL A 60 -5.43 0.92 15.13
N ILE A 61 -6.06 1.99 14.68
CA ILE A 61 -6.26 3.21 15.47
C ILE A 61 -7.77 3.43 15.71
N PRO A 62 -8.28 3.33 16.94
CA PRO A 62 -9.63 3.76 17.31
C PRO A 62 -9.84 5.24 17.00
N ARG A 63 -10.95 5.56 16.33
CA ARG A 63 -11.27 6.93 15.90
C ARG A 63 -12.50 7.47 16.63
N ARG A 64 -12.44 8.75 17.00
CA ARG A 64 -13.56 9.50 17.60
C ARG A 64 -13.55 10.94 17.06
N PRO A 65 -14.69 11.65 17.05
CA PRO A 65 -14.70 13.06 16.71
C PRO A 65 -13.71 13.83 17.59
N GLY A 66 -12.89 14.69 16.97
CA GLY A 66 -11.93 15.53 17.70
C GLY A 66 -10.63 14.83 18.13
N ASP A 67 -10.34 13.60 17.67
CA ASP A 67 -9.11 12.86 18.05
C ASP A 67 -7.78 13.43 17.50
N GLY A 68 -7.80 14.61 16.86
CA GLY A 68 -6.62 15.31 16.35
C GLY A 68 -5.95 14.65 15.13
N LEU A 69 -6.38 13.44 14.73
CA LEU A 69 -5.78 12.72 13.61
C LEU A 69 -6.37 13.15 12.27
N ARG A 70 -5.54 13.75 11.42
CA ARG A 70 -5.94 14.21 10.08
C ARG A 70 -6.03 13.02 9.11
N PRO A 71 -7.07 12.97 8.24
CA PRO A 71 -7.11 11.98 7.17
C PRO A 71 -5.89 12.10 6.25
N LYS A 72 -5.26 10.96 5.92
CA LYS A 72 -4.12 10.92 4.98
C LYS A 72 -4.52 11.35 3.56
N TRP A 73 -5.79 11.17 3.19
CA TRP A 73 -6.32 11.53 1.88
C TRP A 73 -7.55 12.43 2.02
N SER A 74 -7.59 13.50 1.24
CA SER A 74 -8.81 14.30 1.09
C SER A 74 -9.67 13.72 -0.04
N SER A 75 -10.95 13.48 0.23
CA SER A 75 -11.93 13.09 -0.79
C SER A 75 -12.33 14.23 -1.73
N ARG A 76 -11.52 15.29 -1.84
CA ARG A 76 -11.72 16.35 -2.82
C ARG A 76 -11.82 15.69 -4.19
N ARG A 77 -13.00 15.81 -4.80
CA ARG A 77 -13.28 15.27 -6.12
C ARG A 77 -12.22 15.83 -7.07
N ALA A 78 -11.46 14.95 -7.70
CA ALA A 78 -10.51 15.37 -8.73
C ALA A 78 -11.28 16.21 -9.78
N PRO A 79 -10.71 17.34 -10.25
CA PRO A 79 -11.37 18.15 -11.27
C PRO A 79 -11.74 17.28 -12.47
N ARG A 80 -12.91 17.52 -13.07
CA ARG A 80 -13.49 16.71 -14.16
C ARG A 80 -12.55 16.51 -15.36
N ARG A 81 -11.52 17.34 -15.52
CA ARG A 81 -10.38 17.10 -16.42
C ARG A 81 -9.23 16.48 -15.62
N ILE A 82 -9.21 15.16 -15.55
CA ILE A 82 -7.95 14.43 -15.43
C ILE A 82 -7.30 14.55 -16.80
N SER A 83 -6.42 15.55 -17.00
CA SER A 83 -5.53 15.54 -18.16
C SER A 83 -4.76 14.23 -18.12
N ARG A 84 -4.88 13.42 -19.18
CA ARG A 84 -4.25 12.11 -19.36
C ARG A 84 -2.84 12.09 -18.76
N GLN A 85 -2.71 11.64 -17.51
CA GLN A 85 -1.44 11.11 -17.04
C GLN A 85 -1.26 9.79 -17.80
N SER A 86 -0.44 9.91 -18.84
CA SER A 86 0.10 8.90 -19.74
C SER A 86 -0.29 7.45 -19.43
N ARG A 87 -1.24 6.95 -20.21
CA ARG A 87 -1.25 5.55 -20.62
C ARG A 87 0.02 5.28 -21.44
N HIS A 88 1.17 5.08 -20.79
CA HIS A 88 2.27 4.39 -21.45
C HIS A 88 2.05 2.89 -21.29
N ALA A 89 1.08 2.38 -22.06
CA ALA A 89 1.12 1.00 -22.51
C ALA A 89 2.13 0.95 -23.66
N SER A 90 3.43 0.87 -23.36
CA SER A 90 4.40 0.47 -24.37
C SER A 90 4.30 -1.05 -24.50
N GLY A 91 3.55 -1.49 -25.51
CA GLY A 91 3.50 -2.89 -25.90
C GLY A 91 4.92 -3.41 -26.15
N ARG A 92 5.26 -4.52 -25.52
CA ARG A 92 6.29 -5.41 -26.05
C ARG A 92 5.53 -6.58 -26.66
N HIS A 93 5.56 -6.61 -27.97
CA HIS A 93 5.17 -7.76 -28.77
C HIS A 93 6.10 -8.92 -28.38
N CYS A 94 5.55 -10.02 -27.86
CA CYS A 94 6.23 -11.31 -27.78
C CYS A 94 5.35 -12.32 -28.52
N GLU A 95 5.85 -12.79 -29.66
CA GLU A 95 5.27 -13.83 -30.52
C GLU A 95 5.58 -15.25 -29.94
N PRO A 96 4.93 -16.36 -30.36
CA PRO A 96 3.89 -17.00 -29.56
C PRO A 96 4.30 -18.45 -29.29
N ARG A 97 5.17 -18.73 -28.32
CA ARG A 97 5.51 -20.14 -28.00
C ARG A 97 6.05 -20.32 -26.58
N SER A 98 5.16 -20.22 -25.59
CA SER A 98 5.08 -21.12 -24.45
C SER A 98 4.02 -20.60 -23.47
N ARG A 99 3.17 -21.51 -23.02
CA ARG A 99 2.00 -21.21 -22.19
C ARG A 99 2.43 -20.90 -20.76
N ALA A 100 1.62 -20.04 -20.14
CA ALA A 100 1.57 -19.67 -18.73
C ALA A 100 2.57 -18.61 -18.27
N CYS A 101 2.05 -17.42 -17.96
CA CYS A 101 1.90 -17.05 -16.54
C CYS A 101 0.80 -15.99 -16.37
N ALA A 102 -0.04 -16.28 -15.38
CA ALA A 102 -1.17 -15.50 -14.94
C ALA A 102 -0.73 -14.22 -14.19
N GLY A 103 -1.68 -13.30 -14.08
CA GLY A 103 -1.80 -12.45 -12.88
C GLY A 103 -1.18 -11.07 -12.97
N VAL A 104 -2.05 -10.09 -13.16
CA VAL A 104 -1.85 -8.65 -12.94
C VAL A 104 -1.24 -8.38 -11.56
N SER A 105 -0.23 -7.50 -11.49
CA SER A 105 0.00 -6.68 -10.30
C SER A 105 0.68 -5.34 -10.67
N VAL A 106 0.10 -4.26 -10.15
CA VAL A 106 0.43 -2.86 -10.44
C VAL A 106 1.62 -2.43 -9.57
N PHE A 107 2.70 -1.92 -10.18
CA PHE A 107 3.68 -1.08 -9.50
C PHE A 107 4.22 0.00 -10.45
N SER A 108 4.15 1.26 -10.00
CA SER A 108 4.69 2.44 -10.67
C SER A 108 6.21 2.51 -10.50
N SER A 109 6.92 2.59 -11.64
CA SER A 109 8.36 2.82 -11.75
C SER A 109 8.69 4.30 -11.65
N TRP A 110 9.79 4.64 -10.97
CA TRP A 110 10.63 5.78 -11.37
C TRP A 110 12.04 5.26 -11.58
N ALA A 111 12.38 5.01 -12.84
CA ALA A 111 13.74 4.99 -13.33
C ALA A 111 14.09 6.42 -13.76
N THR A 112 15.15 6.98 -13.21
CA THR A 112 15.85 8.14 -13.78
C THR A 112 17.20 7.62 -14.27
N GLY A 113 17.44 7.74 -15.57
CA GLY A 113 18.69 7.34 -16.21
C GLY A 113 19.62 8.52 -16.50
N CYS A 114 20.71 8.19 -17.21
CA CYS A 114 21.83 9.02 -17.71
C CYS A 114 22.94 9.23 -16.65
N THR A 115 24.19 8.81 -16.84
CA THR A 115 24.99 8.31 -17.99
C THR A 115 25.89 7.18 -17.55
#